data_AF-A0A6A6JKD5-F1
#
_entry.id   AF-A0A6A6JKD5-F1
#
_cell.length_a   1.000
_cell.length_b   1.000
_cell.length_c   1.000
_cell.angle_alpha   90.00
_cell.angle_beta   90.00
_cell.angle_gamma   90.00
#
_symmetry.space_group_name_H-M   'P 1'
#
loop_
_entity.id
_entity.type
_entity.pdbx_description
1 polymer ?
#
loop_
_entity_poly.entity_id
_entity_poly.type
_entity_poly.pdbx_seq_one_letter_code
_entity_poly.pdbx_strand_id
1 'polypeptide(L)'
;MSLPTRRLWAISDLHLNNPINAEELRKLKPHPGDGLILCGDIGETLKELKLAFEITTARFRYVFWTPGNHELWLSTMDGGLRGQAKYEKCVELARSYGVKTPEDPYMLWLGRGDTCIIAPIFTLYDYSYRPNYVSRERAVGWATEGDRLPCTDEYILDPYPYESRDAWCDALVARFGKKLEAACEAYGMKYPLVIAGHWPLRRDLVDLPDHMDRWHMWCGTTQTEDWHTKYNAKVVVNGHMHWRRTDWRGKTRFEEVSLGYQGQWERLRSEGITINDLLREILPGPKQIPPDGQRSTVWLREVELLSQPGPARQRKKEEDVEPARGHDEQTKKK
;
A
#
# COMPACT_ATOMS: atom_id res chain seq x y z
N MET A 1 -11.02 7.10 -28.66
CA MET A 1 -9.70 7.22 -27.98
C MET A 1 -9.88 8.03 -26.71
N SER A 2 -9.48 7.51 -25.55
CA SER A 2 -9.18 8.29 -24.33
C SER A 2 -7.94 7.69 -23.66
N LEU A 3 -7.17 8.57 -23.01
CA LEU A 3 -5.73 8.71 -23.14
C LEU A 3 -4.83 7.60 -22.58
N PRO A 4 -3.56 7.63 -23.00
CA PRO A 4 -2.43 7.41 -22.09
C PRO A 4 -2.50 8.37 -20.89
N THR A 5 -3.19 8.00 -19.82
CA THR A 5 -2.66 8.31 -18.49
C THR A 5 -1.88 7.10 -18.02
N ARG A 6 -0.72 7.33 -17.41
CA ARG A 6 0.17 6.31 -16.88
C ARG A 6 0.61 6.73 -15.48
N ARG A 7 -0.36 7.11 -14.66
CA ARG A 7 -0.14 7.30 -13.22
C ARG A 7 -0.11 5.93 -12.56
N LEU A 8 0.61 5.85 -11.46
CA LEU A 8 0.59 4.68 -10.59
C LEU A 8 -0.08 5.08 -9.28
N TRP A 9 -1.18 4.41 -8.97
CA TRP A 9 -1.93 4.58 -7.74
C TRP A 9 -1.63 3.43 -6.78
N ALA A 10 -1.89 3.63 -5.49
CA ALA A 10 -1.84 2.55 -4.51
C ALA A 10 -2.93 2.68 -3.44
N ILE A 11 -3.36 1.53 -2.94
CA ILE A 11 -4.23 1.37 -1.77
C ILE A 11 -3.97 -0.01 -1.16
N SER A 12 -4.22 -0.16 0.13
CA SER A 12 -4.11 -1.41 0.87
C SER A 12 -5.21 -1.51 1.92
N ASP A 13 -5.27 -2.63 2.64
CA ASP A 13 -6.09 -2.78 3.84
C ASP A 13 -7.58 -2.51 3.51
N LEU A 14 -8.05 -3.07 2.40
CA LEU A 14 -9.43 -2.93 1.95
C LEU A 14 -10.38 -3.75 2.81
N HIS A 15 -9.93 -4.85 3.43
CA HIS A 15 -10.73 -5.67 4.34
C HIS A 15 -12.13 -5.99 3.79
N LEU A 16 -12.19 -6.62 2.61
CA LEU A 16 -13.43 -6.82 1.84
C LEU A 16 -14.39 -7.86 2.44
N ASN A 17 -14.01 -8.53 3.53
CA ASN A 17 -14.95 -9.25 4.39
C ASN A 17 -15.97 -8.29 5.02
N ASN A 18 -15.61 -7.01 5.19
CA ASN A 18 -16.54 -5.96 5.57
C ASN A 18 -17.40 -5.53 4.35
N PRO A 19 -18.74 -5.63 4.42
CA PRO A 19 -19.62 -5.35 3.29
C PRO A 19 -19.61 -3.87 2.88
N ILE A 20 -19.31 -2.95 3.80
CA ILE A 20 -19.24 -1.51 3.50
C ILE A 20 -17.99 -1.20 2.69
N ASN A 21 -16.83 -1.74 3.07
CA ASN A 21 -15.62 -1.58 2.29
C ASN A 21 -15.77 -2.23 0.90
N ALA A 22 -16.43 -3.40 0.81
CA ALA A 22 -16.74 -4.05 -0.45
C ALA A 22 -17.64 -3.22 -1.37
N GLU A 23 -18.66 -2.57 -0.81
CA GLU A 23 -19.53 -1.66 -1.56
C GLU A 23 -18.79 -0.40 -2.04
N GLU A 24 -17.89 0.14 -1.22
CA GLU A 24 -17.07 1.28 -1.61
C GLU A 24 -16.11 0.93 -2.76
N LEU A 25 -15.51 -0.27 -2.74
CA LEU A 25 -14.70 -0.74 -3.87
C LEU A 25 -15.51 -0.82 -5.17
N ARG A 26 -16.80 -1.19 -5.13
CA ARG A 26 -17.66 -1.22 -6.33
C ARG A 26 -17.86 0.17 -6.96
N LYS A 27 -17.74 1.23 -6.16
CA LYS A 27 -17.84 2.63 -6.59
C LYS A 27 -16.53 3.20 -7.14
N LEU A 28 -15.48 2.37 -7.24
CA LEU A 28 -14.20 2.77 -7.82
C LEU A 28 -14.38 3.18 -9.28
N LYS A 29 -14.01 4.43 -9.57
CA LYS A 29 -14.15 5.05 -10.88
C LYS A 29 -13.13 4.44 -11.86
N PRO A 30 -13.42 4.41 -13.17
CA PRO A 30 -12.45 3.96 -14.17
C PRO A 30 -11.22 4.88 -14.25
N HIS A 31 -10.03 4.28 -14.28
CA HIS A 31 -8.73 4.92 -14.51
C HIS A 31 -8.05 4.31 -15.75
N PRO A 32 -8.66 4.47 -16.94
CA PRO A 32 -8.15 3.83 -18.15
C PRO A 32 -6.72 4.29 -18.44
N GLY A 33 -5.78 3.34 -18.52
CA GLY A 33 -4.36 3.58 -18.79
C GLY A 33 -3.46 3.56 -17.55
N ASP A 34 -4.00 3.85 -16.36
CA ASP A 34 -3.22 3.92 -15.13
C ASP A 34 -2.92 2.53 -14.54
N GLY A 35 -1.98 2.51 -13.58
CA GLY A 35 -1.66 1.35 -12.76
C GLY A 35 -2.22 1.49 -11.35
N LEU A 36 -2.52 0.36 -10.70
CA LEU A 36 -2.90 0.29 -9.28
C LEU A 36 -2.05 -0.77 -8.56
N ILE A 37 -1.51 -0.41 -7.40
CA ILE A 37 -0.91 -1.34 -6.44
C ILE A 37 -1.93 -1.63 -5.34
N LEU A 38 -2.25 -2.90 -5.16
CA LEU A 38 -3.00 -3.45 -4.03
C LEU A 38 -2.00 -3.98 -3.00
N CYS A 39 -1.71 -3.20 -1.96
CA CYS A 39 -0.58 -3.43 -1.05
C CYS A 39 -0.93 -4.29 0.19
N GLY A 40 -1.57 -5.44 -0.04
CA GLY A 40 -1.96 -6.39 1.01
C GLY A 40 -3.24 -6.02 1.75
N ASP A 41 -3.77 -6.99 2.49
CA ASP A 41 -4.99 -6.92 3.28
C ASP A 41 -6.22 -6.50 2.47
N ILE A 42 -6.36 -7.08 1.28
CA ILE A 42 -7.51 -6.93 0.40
C ILE A 42 -8.69 -7.71 0.96
N GLY A 43 -8.45 -8.92 1.45
CA GLY A 43 -9.46 -9.76 2.08
C GLY A 43 -8.85 -11.02 2.68
N GLU A 44 -9.67 -11.78 3.38
CA GLU A 44 -9.28 -13.01 4.07
C GLU A 44 -9.49 -14.25 3.19
N THR A 45 -10.41 -14.18 2.21
CA THR A 45 -10.81 -15.33 1.38
C THR A 45 -10.50 -15.16 -0.10
N LEU A 46 -10.34 -16.26 -0.84
CA LEU A 46 -10.15 -16.24 -2.29
C LEU A 46 -11.33 -15.56 -3.02
N LYS A 47 -12.54 -15.66 -2.44
CA LYS A 47 -13.75 -14.99 -2.99
C LYS A 47 -13.63 -13.46 -2.93
N GLU A 48 -13.07 -12.92 -1.86
CA GLU A 48 -12.85 -11.48 -1.70
C GLU A 48 -11.74 -10.98 -2.62
N LEU A 49 -10.65 -11.74 -2.74
CA LEU A 49 -9.57 -11.40 -3.69
C LEU A 49 -10.08 -11.41 -5.13
N LYS A 50 -10.88 -12.42 -5.48
CA LYS A 50 -11.54 -12.51 -6.80
C LYS A 50 -12.36 -11.25 -7.07
N LEU A 51 -13.18 -10.82 -6.12
CA LEU A 51 -13.97 -9.59 -6.22
C LEU A 51 -13.08 -8.36 -6.48
N ALA A 52 -11.98 -8.24 -5.73
CA ALA A 52 -11.06 -7.12 -5.88
C ALA A 52 -10.39 -7.09 -7.25
N PHE A 53 -9.89 -8.23 -7.71
CA PHE A 53 -9.23 -8.34 -9.00
C PHE A 53 -10.21 -8.06 -10.14
N GLU A 54 -11.42 -8.65 -10.11
CA GLU A 54 -12.46 -8.38 -11.11
C GLU A 54 -12.77 -6.89 -11.27
N ILE A 55 -12.94 -6.18 -10.15
CA ILE A 55 -13.23 -4.74 -10.18
C ILE A 55 -12.01 -3.96 -10.68
N THR A 56 -10.84 -4.18 -10.08
CA THR A 56 -9.67 -3.35 -10.33
C THR A 56 -9.10 -3.54 -11.74
N THR A 57 -9.06 -4.77 -12.27
CA THR A 57 -8.61 -5.01 -13.65
C THR A 57 -9.61 -4.49 -14.69
N ALA A 58 -10.88 -4.31 -14.32
CA ALA A 58 -11.87 -3.65 -15.16
C ALA A 58 -11.81 -2.11 -15.10
N ARG A 59 -10.97 -1.53 -14.22
CA ARG A 59 -10.85 -0.08 -14.02
C ARG A 59 -9.45 0.46 -14.34
N PHE A 60 -8.42 -0.35 -14.17
CA PHE A 60 -7.02 0.01 -14.38
C PHE A 60 -6.39 -0.81 -15.50
N ARG A 61 -5.39 -0.26 -16.18
CA ARG A 61 -4.65 -0.98 -17.24
C ARG A 61 -3.69 -1.99 -16.66
N TYR A 62 -3.04 -1.66 -15.55
CA TYR A 62 -2.11 -2.53 -14.86
C TYR A 62 -2.52 -2.63 -13.40
N VAL A 63 -2.59 -3.86 -12.87
CA VAL A 63 -2.83 -4.08 -11.45
C VAL A 63 -1.67 -4.90 -10.91
N PHE A 64 -1.12 -4.46 -9.79
CA PHE A 64 -0.10 -5.15 -9.02
C PHE A 64 -0.68 -5.52 -7.66
N TRP A 65 -0.32 -6.67 -7.14
CA TRP A 65 -0.76 -7.13 -5.83
C TRP A 65 0.43 -7.70 -5.05
N THR A 66 0.39 -7.51 -3.74
CA THR A 66 1.20 -8.21 -2.74
C THR A 66 0.28 -8.74 -1.64
N PRO A 67 0.56 -9.91 -1.05
CA PRO A 67 -0.18 -10.37 0.13
C PRO A 67 0.08 -9.46 1.35
N GLY A 68 -0.93 -9.31 2.19
CA GLY A 68 -0.80 -8.97 3.59
C GLY A 68 -1.00 -10.20 4.48
N ASN A 69 -1.14 -10.01 5.79
CA ASN A 69 -1.34 -11.13 6.71
C ASN A 69 -2.75 -11.72 6.57
N HIS A 70 -3.77 -10.89 6.28
CA HIS A 70 -5.16 -11.37 6.19
C HIS A 70 -5.35 -12.37 5.04
N GLU A 71 -4.67 -12.17 3.90
CA GLU A 71 -4.68 -13.14 2.81
C GLU A 71 -4.12 -14.51 3.23
N LEU A 72 -3.27 -14.56 4.25
CA LEU A 72 -2.58 -15.76 4.70
C LEU A 72 -3.28 -16.45 5.88
N TRP A 73 -4.32 -15.84 6.46
CA TRP A 73 -5.09 -16.44 7.55
C TRP A 73 -5.77 -17.74 7.14
N LEU A 74 -5.82 -18.73 8.03
CA LEU A 74 -6.55 -19.95 7.82
C LEU A 74 -8.03 -19.67 7.54
N SER A 75 -8.54 -20.18 6.43
CA SER A 75 -9.93 -20.01 6.02
C SER A 75 -10.52 -21.37 5.64
N THR A 76 -11.59 -21.77 6.35
CA THR A 76 -12.36 -22.98 5.99
C THR A 76 -13.09 -22.82 4.66
N MET A 77 -13.41 -21.58 4.28
CA MET A 77 -14.04 -21.24 3.00
C MET A 77 -13.10 -21.47 1.81
N ASP A 78 -11.78 -21.44 2.04
CA ASP A 78 -10.76 -21.73 1.04
C ASP A 78 -10.28 -23.19 1.12
N GLY A 79 -11.11 -24.10 1.66
CA GLY A 79 -10.78 -25.52 1.75
C GLY A 79 -9.67 -25.85 2.74
N GLY A 80 -9.40 -24.97 3.72
CA GLY A 80 -8.36 -25.20 4.73
C GLY A 80 -6.94 -24.98 4.23
N LEU A 81 -6.77 -24.27 3.11
CA LEU A 81 -5.45 -23.83 2.63
C LEU A 81 -4.73 -23.00 3.70
N ARG A 82 -3.40 -23.19 3.76
CA ARG A 82 -2.54 -22.57 4.77
C ARG A 82 -1.14 -22.29 4.27
N GLY A 83 -0.45 -21.36 4.94
CA GLY A 83 0.94 -21.01 4.69
C GLY A 83 1.26 -20.82 3.21
N GLN A 84 2.37 -21.43 2.78
CA GLN A 84 2.87 -21.31 1.41
C GLN A 84 1.84 -21.76 0.36
N ALA A 85 1.05 -22.80 0.64
CA ALA A 85 0.02 -23.29 -0.29
C ALA A 85 -1.13 -22.29 -0.45
N LYS A 86 -1.54 -21.59 0.62
CA LYS A 86 -2.53 -20.51 0.51
C LYS A 86 -1.98 -19.35 -0.30
N TYR A 87 -0.75 -18.93 -0.02
CA TYR A 87 -0.07 -17.89 -0.79
C TYR A 87 -0.03 -18.20 -2.29
N GLU A 88 0.36 -19.42 -2.66
CA GLU A 88 0.41 -19.88 -4.05
C GLU A 88 -0.96 -19.82 -4.72
N LYS A 89 -2.04 -20.19 -4.01
CA LYS A 89 -3.40 -20.08 -4.52
C LYS A 89 -3.85 -18.64 -4.74
N CYS A 90 -3.45 -17.71 -3.87
CA CYS A 90 -3.68 -16.28 -4.10
C CYS A 90 -2.91 -15.78 -5.34
N VAL A 91 -1.66 -16.21 -5.54
CA VAL A 91 -0.86 -15.89 -6.72
C VAL A 91 -1.48 -16.44 -8.01
N GLU A 92 -1.93 -17.70 -8.01
CA GLU A 92 -2.62 -18.32 -9.14
C GLU A 92 -3.90 -17.54 -9.51
N LEU A 93 -4.71 -17.18 -8.51
CA LEU A 93 -5.92 -16.39 -8.71
C LEU A 93 -5.59 -15.02 -9.31
N ALA A 94 -4.64 -14.28 -8.73
CA ALA A 94 -4.21 -12.98 -9.24
C ALA A 94 -3.78 -13.07 -10.72
N ARG A 95 -2.95 -14.06 -11.06
CA ARG A 95 -2.48 -14.31 -12.43
C ARG A 95 -3.62 -14.60 -13.40
N SER A 96 -4.67 -15.31 -12.97
CA SER A 96 -5.86 -15.59 -13.81
C SER A 96 -6.62 -14.32 -14.25
N TYR A 97 -6.48 -13.23 -13.49
CA TYR A 97 -7.02 -11.90 -13.83
C TYR A 97 -6.00 -10.97 -14.51
N GLY A 98 -4.78 -11.46 -14.78
CA GLY A 98 -3.69 -10.65 -15.33
C GLY A 98 -3.07 -9.67 -14.33
N VAL A 99 -3.33 -9.85 -13.03
CA VAL A 99 -2.70 -9.08 -11.95
C VAL A 99 -1.25 -9.54 -11.79
N LYS A 100 -0.33 -8.58 -11.65
CA LYS A 100 1.09 -8.84 -11.44
C LYS A 100 1.37 -9.07 -9.96
N THR A 101 2.03 -10.17 -9.65
CA THR A 101 2.28 -10.64 -8.28
C THR A 101 3.75 -10.48 -7.90
N PRO A 102 4.11 -10.70 -6.61
CA PRO A 102 5.51 -10.73 -6.21
C PRO A 102 6.31 -11.83 -6.91
N GLU A 103 5.67 -12.87 -7.45
CA GLU A 103 6.34 -13.98 -8.12
C GLU A 103 6.66 -13.70 -9.60
N ASP A 104 6.04 -12.68 -10.21
CA ASP A 104 6.23 -12.34 -11.62
C ASP A 104 7.47 -11.45 -11.85
N PRO A 105 8.03 -11.39 -13.08
CA PRO A 105 9.07 -10.42 -13.40
C PRO A 105 8.62 -8.98 -13.09
N TYR A 106 9.48 -8.21 -12.43
CA TYR A 106 9.19 -6.81 -12.13
C TYR A 106 9.03 -6.00 -13.42
N MET A 107 8.09 -5.06 -13.39
CA MET A 107 7.68 -4.36 -14.60
C MET A 107 8.40 -3.02 -14.72
N LEU A 108 9.03 -2.78 -15.86
CA LEU A 108 9.48 -1.43 -16.22
C LEU A 108 8.26 -0.54 -16.49
N TRP A 109 8.08 0.47 -15.65
CA TRP A 109 7.00 1.44 -15.74
C TRP A 109 7.40 2.63 -16.59
N LEU A 110 6.91 2.65 -17.83
CA LEU A 110 7.10 3.75 -18.77
C LEU A 110 6.01 4.81 -18.58
N GLY A 111 5.71 5.21 -17.35
CA GLY A 111 4.59 6.09 -17.06
C GLY A 111 4.88 7.59 -17.05
N ARG A 112 3.95 8.36 -16.45
CA ARG A 112 4.19 9.78 -16.18
C ARG A 112 5.20 9.92 -15.04
N GLY A 113 6.14 10.85 -15.19
CA GLY A 113 7.25 11.04 -14.26
C GLY A 113 8.44 10.18 -14.66
N ASP A 114 9.26 9.81 -13.67
CA ASP A 114 10.45 9.01 -13.91
C ASP A 114 10.10 7.59 -14.35
N THR A 115 10.90 7.05 -15.27
CA THR A 115 10.88 5.61 -15.55
C THR A 115 11.36 4.87 -14.32
N CYS A 116 10.50 4.01 -13.77
CA CYS A 116 10.78 3.23 -12.57
C CYS A 116 10.56 1.74 -12.84
N ILE A 117 11.05 0.87 -11.98
CA ILE A 117 10.70 -0.56 -11.98
C ILE A 117 9.72 -0.80 -10.82
N ILE A 118 8.55 -1.36 -11.10
CA ILE A 118 7.56 -1.69 -10.07
C ILE A 118 7.86 -3.09 -9.55
N ALA A 119 8.17 -3.18 -8.27
CA ALA A 119 8.66 -4.38 -7.61
C ALA A 119 7.75 -4.75 -6.42
N PRO A 120 6.66 -5.51 -6.66
CA PRO A 120 5.91 -6.14 -5.58
C PRO A 120 6.78 -7.18 -4.86
N ILE A 121 6.77 -7.18 -3.53
CA ILE A 121 7.57 -8.08 -2.67
C ILE A 121 6.70 -8.69 -1.58
N PHE A 122 7.13 -9.81 -1.01
CA PHE A 122 6.49 -10.43 0.15
C PHE A 122 7.58 -10.78 1.17
N THR A 123 7.52 -10.20 2.38
CA THR A 123 8.57 -10.38 3.40
C THR A 123 8.08 -11.02 4.68
N LEU A 124 6.79 -10.88 5.04
CA LEU A 124 6.28 -11.22 6.38
C LEU A 124 7.06 -10.43 7.47
N TYR A 125 7.23 -11.03 8.65
CA TYR A 125 7.93 -10.48 9.81
C TYR A 125 8.62 -11.60 10.62
N ASP A 126 9.64 -11.22 11.39
CA ASP A 126 10.48 -12.13 12.20
C ASP A 126 10.60 -11.67 13.67
N TYR A 127 9.69 -10.80 14.11
CA TYR A 127 9.66 -10.28 15.48
C TYR A 127 10.91 -9.48 15.89
N SER A 128 11.82 -9.17 14.97
CA SER A 128 13.04 -8.40 15.23
C SER A 128 12.76 -6.94 15.60
N TYR A 129 11.55 -6.45 15.29
CA TYR A 129 11.10 -5.12 15.69
C TYR A 129 10.83 -4.98 17.19
N ARG A 130 10.77 -6.09 17.96
CA ARG A 130 10.69 -6.08 19.43
C ARG A 130 11.84 -5.27 20.07
N PRO A 131 11.71 -4.75 21.30
CA PRO A 131 12.81 -4.08 21.97
C PRO A 131 13.99 -5.03 22.24
N ASN A 132 15.22 -4.53 22.16
CA ASN A 132 16.43 -5.36 22.36
C ASN A 132 16.51 -6.08 23.71
N TYR A 133 15.85 -5.54 24.75
CA TYR A 133 15.81 -6.17 26.07
C TYR A 133 14.81 -7.35 26.16
N VAL A 134 14.00 -7.55 25.13
CA VAL A 134 13.02 -8.66 25.02
C VAL A 134 13.62 -9.73 24.12
N SER A 135 13.84 -10.93 24.66
CA SER A 135 14.30 -12.06 23.84
C SER A 135 13.21 -12.51 22.86
N ARG A 136 13.60 -13.22 21.80
CA ARG A 136 12.66 -13.66 20.77
C ARG A 136 11.60 -14.59 21.35
N GLU A 137 12.01 -15.52 22.20
CA GLU A 137 11.16 -16.55 22.82
C GLU A 137 10.10 -15.92 23.72
N ARG A 138 10.46 -14.81 24.38
CA ARG A 138 9.56 -14.08 25.28
C ARG A 138 8.67 -13.06 24.57
N ALA A 139 8.89 -12.80 23.27
CA ALA A 139 8.30 -11.65 22.60
C ALA A 139 6.76 -11.65 22.63
N VAL A 140 6.12 -12.79 22.31
CA VAL A 140 4.64 -12.89 22.32
C VAL A 140 4.12 -12.76 23.75
N GLY A 141 4.73 -13.48 24.69
CA GLY A 141 4.35 -13.39 26.11
C GLY A 141 4.44 -11.96 26.65
N TRP A 142 5.55 -11.26 26.35
CA TRP A 142 5.76 -9.86 26.68
C TRP A 142 4.68 -8.96 26.05
N ALA A 143 4.35 -9.15 24.76
CA ALA A 143 3.35 -8.33 24.10
C ALA A 143 1.95 -8.49 24.71
N THR A 144 1.65 -9.65 25.31
CA THR A 144 0.36 -9.98 25.92
C THR A 144 0.28 -9.76 27.44
N GLU A 145 1.34 -9.29 28.09
CA GLU A 145 1.31 -8.99 29.53
C GLU A 145 0.22 -7.97 29.87
N GLY A 146 -0.47 -8.17 30.99
CA GLY A 146 -1.51 -7.26 31.47
C GLY A 146 -2.78 -7.28 30.62
N ASP A 147 -3.21 -8.47 30.20
CA ASP A 147 -4.45 -8.74 29.44
C ASP A 147 -4.50 -8.12 28.03
N ARG A 148 -3.34 -7.79 27.45
CA ARG A 148 -3.25 -7.31 26.08
C ARG A 148 -3.45 -8.47 25.10
N LEU A 149 -4.27 -8.25 24.07
CA LEU A 149 -4.51 -9.27 23.03
C LEU A 149 -3.30 -9.34 22.08
N PRO A 150 -2.82 -10.56 21.74
CA PRO A 150 -1.80 -10.71 20.71
C PRO A 150 -2.37 -10.44 19.32
N CYS A 151 -1.48 -10.30 18.34
CA CYS A 151 -1.87 -10.33 16.94
C CYS A 151 -2.60 -11.63 16.59
N THR A 152 -3.72 -11.54 15.86
CA THR A 152 -4.52 -12.69 15.43
C THR A 152 -3.70 -13.69 14.63
N ASP A 153 -2.67 -13.22 13.92
CA ASP A 153 -1.73 -14.06 13.18
C ASP A 153 -1.16 -15.20 14.02
N GLU A 154 -0.95 -15.00 15.34
CA GLU A 154 -0.43 -16.03 16.24
C GLU A 154 -1.27 -17.30 16.24
N TYR A 155 -2.57 -17.17 15.98
CA TYR A 155 -3.52 -18.28 15.98
C TYR A 155 -3.80 -18.84 14.60
N ILE A 156 -3.84 -17.97 13.57
CA ILE A 156 -4.41 -18.36 12.27
C ILE A 156 -3.49 -18.08 11.07
N LEU A 157 -2.32 -17.47 11.24
CA LEU A 157 -1.31 -17.42 10.18
C LEU A 157 -0.36 -18.59 10.38
N ASP A 158 -0.67 -19.73 9.75
CA ASP A 158 0.14 -20.94 9.80
C ASP A 158 1.33 -20.84 8.80
N PRO A 159 2.59 -20.96 9.25
CA PRO A 159 3.76 -20.77 8.39
C PRO A 159 4.14 -21.99 7.55
N TYR A 160 3.38 -23.09 7.58
CA TYR A 160 3.73 -24.33 6.86
C TYR A 160 4.10 -24.08 5.38
N PRO A 161 5.20 -24.68 4.86
CA PRO A 161 6.01 -25.75 5.45
C PRO A 161 7.18 -25.27 6.33
N TYR A 162 7.30 -23.97 6.58
CA TYR A 162 8.35 -23.43 7.43
C TYR A 162 8.04 -23.72 8.90
N GLU A 163 9.10 -23.91 9.70
CA GLU A 163 8.97 -24.24 11.13
C GLU A 163 8.35 -23.09 11.96
N SER A 164 8.53 -21.84 11.49
CA SER A 164 8.03 -20.64 12.15
C SER A 164 7.82 -19.51 11.13
N ARG A 165 7.12 -18.46 11.55
CA ARG A 165 6.96 -17.23 10.76
C ARG A 165 8.31 -16.53 10.53
N ASP A 166 9.22 -16.61 11.50
CA ASP A 166 10.61 -16.16 11.39
C ASP A 166 11.34 -16.87 10.24
N ALA A 167 11.30 -18.20 10.22
CA ALA A 167 11.96 -18.99 9.20
C ALA A 167 11.37 -18.73 7.80
N TRP A 168 10.05 -18.50 7.73
CA TRP A 168 9.41 -18.09 6.48
C TRP A 168 9.86 -16.69 6.05
N CYS A 169 9.87 -15.73 6.97
CA CYS A 169 10.38 -14.38 6.75
C CYS A 169 11.81 -14.39 6.22
N ASP A 170 12.72 -15.14 6.85
CA ASP A 170 14.12 -15.27 6.42
C ASP A 170 14.23 -15.79 4.98
N ALA A 171 13.48 -16.85 4.65
CA ALA A 171 13.45 -17.41 3.31
C ALA A 171 12.92 -16.40 2.27
N LEU A 172 11.87 -15.66 2.64
CA LEU A 172 11.27 -14.62 1.81
C LEU A 172 12.23 -13.45 1.59
N VAL A 173 12.81 -12.90 2.65
CA VAL A 173 13.80 -11.80 2.60
C VAL A 173 14.98 -12.18 1.72
N ALA A 174 15.54 -13.38 1.89
CA ALA A 174 16.64 -13.86 1.06
C ALA A 174 16.23 -13.96 -0.43
N ARG A 175 15.04 -14.48 -0.72
CA ARG A 175 14.53 -14.64 -2.09
C ARG A 175 14.26 -13.29 -2.75
N PHE A 176 13.52 -12.41 -2.09
CA PHE A 176 13.13 -11.11 -2.65
C PHE A 176 14.29 -10.12 -2.69
N GLY A 177 15.25 -10.22 -1.77
CA GLY A 177 16.52 -9.49 -1.84
C GLY A 177 17.29 -9.80 -3.13
N LYS A 178 17.49 -11.09 -3.44
CA LYS A 178 18.11 -11.52 -4.71
C LYS A 178 17.33 -11.06 -5.94
N LYS A 179 16.00 -11.07 -5.86
CA LYS A 179 15.13 -10.63 -6.98
C LYS A 179 15.21 -9.12 -7.22
N LEU A 180 15.28 -8.31 -6.16
CA LEU A 180 15.50 -6.87 -6.25
C LEU A 180 16.88 -6.56 -6.83
N GLU A 181 17.92 -7.26 -6.35
CA GLU A 181 19.29 -7.16 -6.87
C GLU A 181 19.34 -7.47 -8.37
N ALA A 182 18.76 -8.59 -8.81
CA ALA A 182 18.71 -8.95 -10.23
C ALA A 182 17.96 -7.91 -11.09
N ALA A 183 16.88 -7.30 -10.57
CA ALA A 183 16.15 -6.26 -11.29
C ALA A 183 16.95 -4.96 -11.42
N CYS A 184 17.69 -4.61 -10.36
CA CYS A 184 18.64 -3.52 -10.34
C CYS A 184 19.77 -3.73 -11.38
N GLU A 185 20.37 -4.92 -11.41
CA GLU A 185 21.45 -5.29 -12.33
C GLU A 185 21.00 -5.33 -13.79
N ALA A 186 19.79 -5.82 -14.07
CA ALA A 186 19.24 -5.92 -15.43
C ALA A 186 19.21 -4.58 -16.19
N TYR A 187 19.20 -3.46 -15.46
CA TYR A 187 19.25 -2.10 -16.02
C TYR A 187 20.45 -1.29 -15.53
N GLY A 188 21.47 -1.92 -14.93
CA GLY A 188 22.67 -1.25 -14.43
C GLY A 188 22.37 -0.12 -13.44
N MET A 189 21.40 -0.32 -12.53
CA MET A 189 20.92 0.67 -11.57
C MET A 189 20.32 1.96 -12.16
N LYS A 190 20.11 2.01 -13.49
CA LYS A 190 19.64 3.21 -14.20
C LYS A 190 18.27 3.69 -13.76
N TYR A 191 17.36 2.76 -13.46
CA TYR A 191 15.98 3.07 -13.11
C TYR A 191 15.74 2.79 -11.63
N PRO A 192 15.21 3.74 -10.85
CA PRO A 192 14.90 3.50 -9.45
C PRO A 192 13.71 2.55 -9.29
N LEU A 193 13.63 1.89 -8.14
CA LEU A 193 12.52 0.99 -7.81
C LEU A 193 11.35 1.74 -7.18
N VAL A 194 10.13 1.27 -7.47
CA VAL A 194 8.98 1.40 -6.57
C VAL A 194 8.82 0.04 -5.91
N ILE A 195 9.25 -0.08 -4.65
CA ILE A 195 9.15 -1.31 -3.87
C ILE A 195 7.79 -1.30 -3.18
N ALA A 196 6.97 -2.32 -3.39
CA ALA A 196 5.64 -2.42 -2.81
C ALA A 196 5.50 -3.73 -2.03
N GLY A 197 5.30 -3.63 -0.72
CA GLY A 197 5.11 -4.77 0.17
C GLY A 197 4.21 -4.36 1.32
N HIS A 198 3.42 -5.29 1.86
CA HIS A 198 2.43 -4.94 2.89
C HIS A 198 3.08 -4.42 4.19
N TRP A 199 4.13 -5.10 4.67
CA TRP A 199 4.86 -4.71 5.88
C TRP A 199 5.82 -3.54 5.62
N PRO A 200 5.87 -2.53 6.52
CA PRO A 200 6.93 -1.52 6.53
C PRO A 200 8.33 -2.14 6.45
N LEU A 201 9.21 -1.57 5.61
CA LEU A 201 10.61 -2.04 5.50
C LEU A 201 11.54 -1.46 6.58
N ARG A 202 11.04 -0.57 7.43
CA ARG A 202 11.85 0.11 8.45
C ARG A 202 11.12 0.22 9.77
N ARG A 203 11.80 -0.13 10.87
CA ARG A 203 11.28 -0.07 12.24
C ARG A 203 10.94 1.35 12.64
N ASP A 204 11.74 2.33 12.24
CA ASP A 204 11.53 3.73 12.61
C ASP A 204 10.34 4.38 11.87
N LEU A 205 9.74 3.66 10.91
CA LEU A 205 8.47 3.99 10.26
C LEU A 205 7.29 3.18 10.83
N VAL A 206 7.50 2.49 11.95
CA VAL A 206 6.43 1.85 12.73
C VAL A 206 6.19 2.71 13.96
N ASP A 207 5.21 3.61 13.84
CA ASP A 207 4.82 4.56 14.88
C ASP A 207 3.35 4.28 15.23
N LEU A 208 3.18 3.55 16.32
CA LEU A 208 1.89 3.06 16.80
C LEU A 208 1.46 3.86 18.03
N PRO A 209 0.16 4.01 18.29
CA PRO A 209 -0.32 4.60 19.55
C PRO A 209 0.22 3.85 20.77
N ASP A 210 0.37 4.57 21.89
CA ASP A 210 0.93 4.02 23.14
C ASP A 210 0.24 2.75 23.64
N HIS A 211 -1.07 2.61 23.41
CA HIS A 211 -1.83 1.41 23.81
C HIS A 211 -1.56 0.18 22.92
N MET A 212 -0.89 0.38 21.78
CA MET A 212 -0.44 -0.64 20.82
C MET A 212 1.10 -0.69 20.73
N ASP A 213 1.80 -0.09 21.70
CA ASP A 213 3.26 0.07 21.71
C ASP A 213 4.05 -1.25 21.64
N ARG A 214 3.44 -2.40 21.94
CA ARG A 214 4.08 -3.73 21.81
C ARG A 214 3.79 -4.43 20.49
N TRP A 215 2.89 -3.88 19.67
CA TRP A 215 2.43 -4.54 18.44
C TRP A 215 3.42 -4.44 17.27
N HIS A 216 4.41 -3.55 17.37
CA HIS A 216 5.41 -3.33 16.32
C HIS A 216 6.21 -4.58 15.91
N MET A 217 6.30 -5.61 16.77
CA MET A 217 7.00 -6.86 16.45
C MET A 217 6.36 -7.65 15.30
N TRP A 218 5.07 -7.45 15.02
CA TRP A 218 4.37 -8.05 13.88
C TRP A 218 4.40 -7.16 12.62
N CYS A 219 5.17 -6.06 12.63
CA CYS A 219 5.15 -5.06 11.56
C CYS A 219 6.28 -5.18 10.53
N GLY A 220 7.18 -6.16 10.66
CA GLY A 220 8.24 -6.36 9.67
C GLY A 220 9.49 -6.99 10.27
N THR A 221 10.62 -6.72 9.62
CA THR A 221 11.94 -7.27 9.95
C THR A 221 13.02 -6.19 9.83
N THR A 222 14.05 -6.26 10.67
CA THR A 222 15.23 -5.38 10.60
C THR A 222 16.14 -5.70 9.41
N GLN A 223 15.95 -6.85 8.75
CA GLN A 223 16.77 -7.28 7.60
C GLN A 223 16.54 -6.43 6.34
N THR A 224 15.48 -5.61 6.31
CA THR A 224 15.07 -4.81 5.14
C THR A 224 15.30 -3.31 5.30
N GLU A 225 15.88 -2.87 6.44
CA GLU A 225 16.05 -1.46 6.81
C GLU A 225 16.75 -0.61 5.74
N ASP A 226 17.74 -1.20 5.06
CA ASP A 226 18.58 -0.57 4.05
C ASP A 226 18.09 -0.83 2.61
N TRP A 227 17.05 -1.63 2.40
CA TRP A 227 16.61 -2.02 1.04
C TRP A 227 16.29 -0.81 0.16
N HIS A 228 15.72 0.23 0.76
CA HIS A 228 15.38 1.46 0.06
C HIS A 228 16.61 2.17 -0.53
N THR A 229 17.73 2.23 0.19
CA THR A 229 18.98 2.81 -0.31
C THR A 229 19.75 1.82 -1.16
N LYS A 230 19.89 0.58 -0.69
CA LYS A 230 20.61 -0.52 -1.34
C LYS A 230 20.11 -0.76 -2.76
N TYR A 231 18.79 -0.79 -2.96
CA TYR A 231 18.17 -1.03 -4.27
C TYR A 231 17.69 0.24 -4.97
N ASN A 232 18.21 1.41 -4.58
CA ASN A 232 17.89 2.69 -5.23
C ASN A 232 16.37 2.93 -5.37
N ALA A 233 15.61 2.67 -4.31
CA ALA A 233 14.18 2.91 -4.30
C ALA A 233 13.90 4.42 -4.39
N LYS A 234 12.95 4.79 -5.23
CA LYS A 234 12.35 6.13 -5.24
C LYS A 234 11.17 6.21 -4.27
N VAL A 235 10.34 5.16 -4.27
CA VAL A 235 9.19 5.05 -3.37
C VAL A 235 9.13 3.65 -2.78
N VAL A 236 8.84 3.57 -1.48
CA VAL A 236 8.43 2.33 -0.81
C VAL A 236 6.96 2.49 -0.42
N VAL A 237 6.14 1.53 -0.80
CA VAL A 237 4.69 1.53 -0.54
C VAL A 237 4.34 0.40 0.39
N ASN A 238 3.60 0.68 1.46
CA ASN A 238 3.16 -0.30 2.45
C ASN A 238 1.74 -0.03 2.99
N GLY A 239 1.21 -1.01 3.70
CA GLY A 239 -0.06 -0.96 4.41
C GLY A 239 0.12 -1.35 5.88
N HIS A 240 -0.72 -2.26 6.37
CA HIS A 240 -0.65 -3.01 7.64
C HIS A 240 -0.95 -2.18 8.88
N MET A 241 -0.46 -0.95 8.90
CA MET A 241 -0.51 -0.09 10.07
C MET A 241 -1.88 0.56 10.22
N HIS A 242 -2.60 0.80 9.13
CA HIS A 242 -3.83 1.61 9.12
C HIS A 242 -3.59 3.08 9.50
N TRP A 243 -2.37 3.58 9.29
CA TRP A 243 -1.97 4.97 9.57
C TRP A 243 -1.46 5.66 8.32
N ARG A 244 -2.41 6.12 7.50
CA ARG A 244 -2.13 6.81 6.23
C ARG A 244 -1.20 8.00 6.42
N ARG A 245 -0.02 7.93 5.80
CA ARG A 245 0.98 9.01 5.86
C ARG A 245 1.97 8.95 4.72
N THR A 246 2.75 10.01 4.60
CA THR A 246 3.94 10.07 3.78
C THR A 246 5.13 10.36 4.67
N ASP A 247 6.18 9.56 4.55
CA ASP A 247 7.45 9.75 5.23
C ASP A 247 8.59 9.89 4.22
N TRP A 248 9.73 10.38 4.68
CA TRP A 248 10.95 10.45 3.89
C TRP A 248 12.16 9.95 4.67
N ARG A 249 13.01 9.16 4.02
CA ARG A 249 14.37 8.82 4.50
C ARG A 249 15.36 9.03 3.37
N GLY A 250 16.25 10.00 3.56
CA GLY A 250 17.08 10.53 2.48
C GLY A 250 16.21 10.93 1.29
N LYS A 251 16.54 10.39 0.11
CA LYS A 251 15.79 10.62 -1.15
C LYS A 251 14.55 9.74 -1.35
N THR A 252 14.32 8.76 -0.48
CA THR A 252 13.20 7.82 -0.65
C THR A 252 11.96 8.33 0.05
N ARG A 253 10.83 8.27 -0.66
CA ARG A 253 9.50 8.52 -0.11
C ARG A 253 8.86 7.21 0.34
N PHE A 254 8.29 7.19 1.52
CA PHE A 254 7.57 6.05 2.08
C PHE A 254 6.09 6.41 2.15
N GLU A 255 5.24 5.50 1.68
CA GLU A 255 3.82 5.74 1.48
C GLU A 255 3.03 4.65 2.21
N GLU A 256 2.43 5.01 3.34
CA GLU A 256 1.43 4.18 4.00
C GLU A 256 0.07 4.50 3.37
N VAL A 257 -0.55 3.48 2.77
CA VAL A 257 -1.70 3.64 1.86
C VAL A 257 -2.97 2.89 2.30
N SER A 258 -3.06 2.54 3.58
CA SER A 258 -4.14 1.74 4.16
C SER A 258 -5.50 2.42 4.09
N LEU A 259 -6.54 1.74 3.63
CA LEU A 259 -7.91 2.19 3.86
C LEU A 259 -8.32 1.95 5.33
N GLY A 260 -8.08 0.73 5.80
CA GLY A 260 -8.35 0.30 7.17
C GLY A 260 -9.76 -0.27 7.37
N TYR A 261 -10.04 -0.65 8.61
CA TYR A 261 -11.35 -1.14 9.03
C TYR A 261 -12.41 -0.03 8.92
N GLN A 262 -13.66 -0.41 8.65
CA GLN A 262 -14.79 0.51 8.51
C GLN A 262 -14.81 1.64 9.56
N GLY A 263 -14.62 1.31 10.84
CA GLY A 263 -14.66 2.31 11.93
C GLY A 263 -13.53 3.35 11.88
N GLN A 264 -12.40 3.04 11.24
CA GLN A 264 -11.23 3.93 11.17
C GLN A 264 -11.37 5.04 10.14
N TRP A 265 -12.31 4.92 9.19
CA TRP A 265 -12.53 5.91 8.14
C TRP A 265 -14.02 6.28 7.98
N GLU A 266 -14.87 5.90 8.93
CA GLU A 266 -16.31 6.21 8.91
C GLU A 266 -16.57 7.73 8.96
N ARG A 267 -15.76 8.49 9.69
CA ARG A 267 -15.89 9.95 9.70
C ARG A 267 -15.52 10.55 8.34
N LEU A 268 -14.48 10.05 7.67
CA LEU A 268 -14.16 10.48 6.31
C LEU A 268 -15.35 10.23 5.37
N ARG A 269 -15.96 9.04 5.46
CA ARG A 269 -17.17 8.68 4.69
C ARG A 269 -18.34 9.60 4.97
N SER A 270 -18.63 9.90 6.23
CA SER A 270 -19.77 10.76 6.60
C SER A 270 -19.61 12.19 6.09
N GLU A 271 -18.36 12.64 5.89
CA GLU A 271 -18.03 13.92 5.26
C GLU A 271 -17.92 13.86 3.72
N GLY A 272 -18.25 12.71 3.12
CA GLY A 272 -18.35 12.50 1.67
C GLY A 272 -17.05 12.07 0.98
N ILE A 273 -16.01 11.72 1.74
CA ILE A 273 -14.77 11.17 1.19
C ILE A 273 -15.00 9.70 0.82
N THR A 274 -14.61 9.33 -0.40
CA THR A 274 -14.80 7.98 -0.94
C THR A 274 -13.48 7.27 -1.17
N ILE A 275 -13.52 5.98 -1.51
CA ILE A 275 -12.32 5.23 -1.93
C ILE A 275 -11.54 5.94 -3.06
N ASN A 276 -12.23 6.67 -3.94
CA ASN A 276 -11.63 7.37 -5.07
C ASN A 276 -10.73 8.54 -4.62
N ASP A 277 -11.07 9.16 -3.49
CA ASP A 277 -10.31 10.24 -2.88
C ASP A 277 -9.14 9.70 -2.03
N LEU A 278 -9.22 8.41 -1.65
CA LEU A 278 -8.23 7.70 -0.86
C LEU A 278 -7.26 6.87 -1.70
N LEU A 279 -7.29 6.95 -3.04
CA LEU A 279 -6.20 6.42 -3.85
C LEU A 279 -4.94 7.29 -3.66
N ARG A 280 -3.81 6.69 -3.26
CA ARG A 280 -2.54 7.43 -3.16
C ARG A 280 -1.87 7.50 -4.52
N GLU A 281 -1.49 8.69 -4.97
CA GLU A 281 -0.66 8.83 -6.18
C GLU A 281 0.81 8.52 -5.87
N ILE A 282 1.30 7.40 -6.41
CA ILE A 282 2.69 6.94 -6.27
C ILE A 282 3.56 7.51 -7.40
N LEU A 283 3.11 7.45 -8.65
CA LEU A 283 3.81 8.10 -9.77
C LEU A 283 2.83 8.95 -10.59
N PRO A 284 3.20 10.19 -10.98
CA PRO A 284 4.49 10.85 -10.78
C PRO A 284 4.79 11.27 -9.34
N GLY A 285 3.77 11.27 -8.47
CA GLY A 285 3.88 11.73 -7.09
C GLY A 285 3.71 13.24 -6.96
N PRO A 286 3.84 13.82 -5.74
CA PRO A 286 3.62 15.23 -5.49
C PRO A 286 4.57 16.09 -6.32
N LYS A 287 4.04 17.19 -6.87
CA LYS A 287 4.83 18.14 -7.69
C LYS A 287 5.92 18.87 -6.90
N GLN A 288 5.71 19.04 -5.60
CA GLN A 288 6.65 19.68 -4.69
C GLN A 288 7.12 18.64 -3.68
N ILE A 289 8.41 18.35 -3.71
CA ILE A 289 9.07 17.52 -2.71
C ILE A 289 9.83 18.49 -1.81
N PRO A 290 9.58 18.51 -0.49
CA PRO A 290 10.33 19.36 0.42
C PRO A 290 11.85 19.10 0.30
N PRO A 291 12.70 20.13 0.44
CA PRO A 291 14.15 19.95 0.52
C PRO A 291 14.54 18.98 1.64
N ASP A 292 15.67 18.27 1.51
CA ASP A 292 16.09 17.19 2.41
C ASP A 292 16.08 17.57 3.91
N GLY A 293 16.33 18.84 4.27
CA GLY A 293 16.29 19.34 5.66
C GLY A 293 14.92 19.84 6.16
N GLN A 294 13.89 19.80 5.32
CA GLN A 294 12.51 20.24 5.62
C GLN A 294 11.49 19.09 5.49
N ARG A 295 11.98 17.87 5.25
CA ARG A 295 11.15 16.67 5.15
C ARG A 295 10.76 16.19 6.54
N SER A 296 9.50 16.38 6.90
CA SER A 296 8.86 15.78 8.07
C SER A 296 7.82 14.74 7.65
N THR A 297 7.40 13.87 8.58
CA THR A 297 6.22 13.03 8.38
C THR A 297 5.02 13.91 8.04
N VAL A 298 4.35 13.60 6.93
CA VAL A 298 3.09 14.22 6.52
C VAL A 298 1.97 13.24 6.82
N TRP A 299 1.20 13.57 7.85
CA TRP A 299 0.11 12.73 8.32
C TRP A 299 -1.16 13.03 7.54
N LEU A 300 -1.64 12.09 6.74
CA LEU A 300 -2.92 12.23 6.06
C LEU A 300 -4.06 11.83 7.02
N ARG A 301 -4.09 12.52 8.17
CA ARG A 301 -5.16 12.44 9.15
C ARG A 301 -6.42 13.06 8.56
N GLU A 302 -7.55 12.71 9.17
CA GLU A 302 -8.87 13.21 8.78
C GLU A 302 -8.88 14.71 8.53
N VAL A 303 -8.29 15.51 9.42
CA VAL A 303 -8.28 16.97 9.33
C VAL A 303 -7.62 17.49 8.04
N GLU A 304 -6.58 16.83 7.53
CA GLU A 304 -5.89 17.24 6.29
C GLU A 304 -6.66 16.79 5.03
N LEU A 305 -7.29 15.61 5.07
CA LEU A 305 -8.15 15.14 3.96
C LEU A 305 -9.44 15.95 3.84
N LEU A 306 -9.99 16.41 4.96
CA LEU A 306 -11.21 17.22 5.01
C LEU A 306 -10.96 18.69 4.65
N SER A 307 -9.73 19.18 4.81
CA SER A 307 -9.32 20.54 4.45
C SER A 307 -8.79 20.66 3.01
N GLN A 308 -8.41 19.56 2.37
CA GLN A 308 -8.08 19.56 0.94
C GLN A 308 -9.35 19.64 0.08
N PRO A 309 -9.43 20.58 -0.89
CA PRO A 309 -10.52 20.55 -1.86
C PRO A 309 -10.33 19.31 -2.73
N GLY A 310 -11.18 18.29 -2.53
CA GLY A 310 -11.18 17.09 -3.34
C GLY A 310 -11.29 17.40 -4.84
N PRO A 311 -10.88 16.48 -5.73
CA PRO A 311 -10.84 16.73 -7.17
C PRO A 311 -12.21 17.10 -7.77
N ALA A 312 -13.32 16.67 -7.13
CA ALA A 312 -14.67 17.08 -7.49
C ALA A 312 -15.03 18.51 -7.06
N ARG A 313 -14.47 19.02 -5.95
CA ARG A 313 -14.66 20.41 -5.48
C ARG A 313 -13.77 21.41 -6.24
N GLN A 314 -12.60 20.97 -6.73
CA GLN A 314 -11.75 21.80 -7.60
C GLN A 314 -12.42 22.09 -8.95
N ARG A 315 -13.12 21.11 -9.54
CA ARG A 315 -13.87 21.34 -10.80
C ARG A 315 -15.03 22.33 -10.64
N LYS A 316 -15.77 22.29 -9.53
CA LYS A 316 -16.80 23.30 -9.24
C LYS A 316 -16.19 24.70 -9.09
N LYS A 317 -15.05 24.83 -8.41
CA LYS A 317 -14.36 26.12 -8.29
C LYS A 317 -13.83 26.66 -9.63
N GLU A 318 -13.46 25.79 -10.57
CA GLU A 318 -13.03 26.20 -11.91
C GLU A 318 -14.21 26.54 -12.83
N GLU A 319 -15.39 25.92 -12.64
CA GLU A 319 -16.62 26.24 -13.38
C GLU A 319 -17.33 27.51 -12.84
N ASP A 320 -17.16 27.86 -11.56
CA ASP A 320 -17.76 29.05 -10.92
C ASP A 320 -16.95 30.35 -11.12
N VAL A 321 -15.85 30.34 -11.90
CA VAL A 321 -15.17 31.58 -12.30
C VAL A 321 -15.88 32.16 -13.52
N GLU A 322 -16.88 33.02 -13.29
CA GLU A 322 -17.48 33.84 -14.35
C GLU A 322 -16.38 34.64 -15.09
N PRO A 323 -16.39 34.68 -16.43
CA PRO A 323 -15.51 35.60 -17.15
C PRO A 323 -15.96 37.03 -16.85
N ALA A 324 -15.03 37.84 -16.35
CA ALA A 324 -15.23 39.26 -16.10
C ALA A 324 -15.82 39.92 -17.36
N ARG A 325 -17.06 40.42 -17.25
CA ARG A 325 -17.69 41.22 -18.31
C ARG A 325 -16.88 42.50 -18.49
N GLY A 326 -16.19 42.61 -19.62
CA GLY A 326 -15.56 43.84 -20.07
C GLY A 326 -16.63 44.92 -20.25
N HIS A 327 -16.42 46.07 -19.60
CA HIS A 327 -17.15 47.29 -19.88
C HIS A 327 -16.70 47.82 -21.25
N ASP A 328 -17.60 47.76 -22.23
CA ASP A 328 -17.42 48.38 -23.55
C ASP A 328 -17.75 49.88 -23.44
N GLU A 329 -16.73 50.72 -23.62
CA GLU A 329 -16.84 52.17 -23.72
C GLU A 329 -17.43 52.55 -25.10
N GLN A 330 -18.69 52.99 -25.13
CA GLN A 330 -19.28 53.58 -26.33
C GLN A 330 -18.63 54.94 -26.65
N THR A 331 -17.81 54.94 -27.70
CA THR A 331 -17.37 56.14 -28.39
C THR A 331 -18.51 56.66 -29.28
N LYS A 332 -19.10 57.82 -28.93
CA LYS A 332 -19.91 58.62 -29.85
C LYS A 332 -19.03 59.70 -30.49
N LYS A 333 -18.84 59.64 -31.81
CA LYS A 333 -18.46 60.80 -32.63
C LYS A 333 -19.26 60.79 -33.94
N LYS A 334 -19.98 61.92 -34.11
CA LYS A 334 -20.48 62.57 -35.33
C LYS A 334 -21.50 61.83 -36.19
#